data_AF-A0A1G0WC25-F1
#
_entry.id   AF-A0A1G0WC25-F1
#
_cell.length_a   1.000
_cell.length_b   1.000
_cell.length_c   1.000
_cell.angle_alpha   90.00
_cell.angle_beta   90.00
_cell.angle_gamma   90.00
#
_symmetry.space_group_name_H-M   'P 1'
#
loop_
_entity.id
_entity.type
_entity.pdbx_description
1 polymer ?
#
loop_
_entity_poly.entity_id
_entity_poly.type
_entity_poly.pdbx_seq_one_letter_code
_entity_poly.pdbx_strand_id
1 'polypeptide(L)'
;MTLAKLYGKKGYFITVMLLVSLICNILALLAPFTTIGSLFSSYSCTLPYSVYLMWEESLYLIAILIAGFSILFPFFKLSCLFYIWLFAENKERRTRLLGFVEPLGKWSMLDIFATCIILLLCNKQMLIYGSPKMGVYFFLAAIFLSILASLIIDHIQENLSGAIELKNKEITTSFSFKIVSFIALLVSIAILILAILYPYLKITSFLLIGYSYSIFTSVTALSNVSIILSGFMLLTMIIFPILHTASLILLYYFKVFKRRESFPLLEKVIKVCSRFNMLDVFILAFIIFLSEGQALVKIEDRLGIVLIGAFIFLILIMPKAIWIVRRSVADRN
;
A
#
# COMPACT_ATOMS: atom_id res chain seq x y z
N MET A 1 -2.48 16.80 -27.77
CA MET A 1 -3.86 16.60 -27.29
C MET A 1 -3.87 15.94 -25.92
N THR A 2 -4.68 16.43 -24.99
CA THR A 2 -4.74 15.96 -23.59
C THR A 2 -5.58 14.69 -23.45
N LEU A 3 -5.37 13.90 -22.39
CA LEU A 3 -6.13 12.65 -22.16
C LEU A 3 -7.63 12.91 -22.02
N ALA A 4 -8.02 13.97 -21.30
CA ALA A 4 -9.41 14.36 -21.17
C ALA A 4 -10.08 14.66 -22.52
N LYS A 5 -9.36 15.32 -23.44
CA LYS A 5 -9.87 15.59 -24.79
C LYS A 5 -9.91 14.32 -25.64
N LEU A 6 -8.90 13.46 -25.55
CA LEU A 6 -8.79 12.20 -26.31
C LEU A 6 -9.87 11.18 -25.92
N TYR A 7 -10.19 11.08 -24.63
CA TYR A 7 -11.19 10.13 -24.12
C TYR A 7 -12.64 10.65 -24.26
N GLY A 8 -12.81 11.95 -24.53
CA GLY A 8 -14.10 12.58 -24.80
C GLY A 8 -15.02 12.65 -23.57
N LYS A 9 -16.35 12.73 -23.81
CA LYS A 9 -17.36 12.91 -22.74
C LYS A 9 -17.36 11.81 -21.67
N LYS A 10 -16.87 10.60 -21.96
CA LYS A 10 -16.74 9.55 -20.93
C LYS A 10 -15.67 9.87 -19.88
N GLY A 11 -14.81 10.86 -20.15
CA GLY A 11 -13.74 11.32 -19.25
C GLY A 11 -14.21 12.15 -18.07
N TYR A 12 -15.44 12.68 -18.10
CA TYR A 12 -15.99 13.45 -16.97
C TYR A 12 -16.01 12.64 -15.67
N PHE A 13 -16.21 11.32 -15.75
CA PHE A 13 -16.18 10.45 -14.58
C PHE A 13 -14.84 10.50 -13.83
N ILE A 14 -13.70 10.58 -14.54
CA ILE A 14 -12.37 10.66 -13.92
C ILE A 14 -12.20 12.01 -13.23
N THR A 15 -12.62 13.09 -13.86
CA THR A 15 -12.60 14.42 -13.25
C THR A 15 -13.45 14.46 -11.98
N VAL A 16 -14.67 13.90 -12.01
CA VAL A 16 -15.55 13.80 -10.84
C VAL A 16 -14.88 12.96 -9.74
N MET A 17 -14.31 11.82 -10.08
CA MET A 17 -13.62 10.97 -9.09
C MET A 17 -12.42 11.68 -8.44
N LEU A 18 -11.64 12.44 -9.21
CA LEU A 18 -10.53 13.26 -8.66
C LEU A 18 -11.05 14.39 -7.76
N LEU A 19 -12.16 15.03 -8.12
CA LEU A 19 -12.78 16.08 -7.29
C LEU A 19 -13.35 15.51 -6.00
N VAL A 20 -14.06 14.38 -6.06
CA VAL A 20 -14.58 13.70 -4.86
C VAL A 20 -13.43 13.26 -3.96
N SER A 21 -12.35 12.71 -4.53
CA SER A 21 -11.14 12.37 -3.78
C SER A 21 -10.53 13.60 -3.08
N LEU A 22 -10.46 14.75 -3.75
CA LEU A 22 -9.98 16.00 -3.18
C LEU A 22 -10.87 16.50 -2.04
N ILE A 23 -12.20 16.48 -2.22
CA ILE A 23 -13.15 16.90 -1.19
C ILE A 23 -13.04 15.99 0.04
N CYS A 24 -13.02 14.66 -0.16
CA CYS A 24 -12.82 13.70 0.93
C CYS A 24 -11.50 13.95 1.66
N ASN A 25 -10.42 14.28 0.94
CA ASN A 25 -9.13 14.58 1.56
C ASN A 25 -9.20 15.85 2.44
N ILE A 26 -9.84 16.91 1.97
CA ILE A 26 -10.05 18.13 2.77
C ILE A 26 -10.91 17.83 4.00
N LEU A 27 -12.02 17.09 3.83
CA LEU A 27 -12.89 16.69 4.93
C LEU A 27 -12.16 15.82 5.96
N ALA A 28 -11.24 14.95 5.52
CA ALA A 28 -10.44 14.12 6.40
C ALA A 28 -9.52 14.93 7.33
N LEU A 29 -8.96 16.05 6.84
CA LEU A 29 -8.10 16.93 7.63
C LEU A 29 -8.87 17.77 8.65
N LEU A 30 -10.12 18.12 8.34
CA LEU A 30 -10.97 18.95 9.20
C LEU A 30 -11.74 18.12 10.24
N ALA A 31 -12.15 16.92 9.87
CA ALA A 31 -12.93 16.05 10.74
C ALA A 31 -12.06 15.42 11.84
N PRO A 32 -12.65 15.08 13.00
CA PRO A 32 -11.99 14.25 14.00
C PRO A 32 -11.52 12.93 13.36
N PHE A 33 -10.25 12.60 13.59
CA PHE A 33 -9.62 11.42 12.99
C PHE A 33 -9.72 10.22 13.94
N THR A 34 -9.30 10.40 15.19
CA THR A 34 -9.36 9.38 16.25
C THR A 34 -9.78 10.00 17.57
N THR A 35 -10.46 9.23 18.40
CA THR A 35 -10.69 9.58 19.80
C THR A 35 -9.98 8.59 20.67
N ILE A 36 -9.17 9.11 21.59
CA ILE A 36 -8.50 8.34 22.63
C ILE A 36 -9.10 8.79 23.95
N GLY A 37 -9.54 7.84 24.74
CA GLY A 37 -10.15 8.12 26.04
C GLY A 37 -9.70 7.15 27.11
N SER A 38 -9.71 7.66 28.34
CA SER A 38 -9.66 6.88 29.57
C SER A 38 -11.05 6.82 30.20
N LEU A 39 -11.20 6.09 31.31
CA LEU A 39 -12.45 5.97 32.05
C LEU A 39 -13.09 7.32 32.45
N PHE A 40 -12.29 8.38 32.58
CA PHE A 40 -12.72 9.68 33.10
C PHE A 40 -12.73 10.82 32.07
N SER A 41 -12.02 10.68 30.95
CA SER A 41 -11.88 11.75 29.95
C SER A 41 -11.62 11.19 28.56
N SER A 42 -12.19 11.81 27.52
CA SER A 42 -11.88 11.48 26.13
C SER A 42 -11.61 12.71 25.31
N TYR A 43 -10.63 12.61 24.41
CA TYR A 43 -10.21 13.70 23.54
C TYR A 43 -10.15 13.22 22.10
N SER A 44 -10.69 14.05 21.20
CA SER A 44 -10.71 13.76 19.76
C SER A 44 -9.61 14.55 19.07
N CYS A 45 -8.77 13.87 18.31
CA CYS A 45 -7.64 14.46 17.60
C CYS A 45 -7.95 14.53 16.10
N THR A 46 -7.74 15.69 15.49
CA THR A 46 -7.65 15.84 14.03
C THR A 46 -6.23 15.50 13.57
N LEU A 47 -6.01 15.24 12.28
CA LEU A 47 -4.68 14.97 11.74
C LEU A 47 -3.70 16.15 11.98
N PRO A 48 -4.05 17.42 11.66
CA PRO A 48 -3.18 18.55 11.95
C PRO A 48 -2.89 18.73 13.44
N TYR A 49 -3.89 18.51 14.30
CA TYR A 49 -3.69 18.59 15.74
C TYR A 49 -2.76 17.49 16.25
N SER A 50 -2.82 16.30 15.66
CA SER A 50 -1.89 15.20 15.97
C SER A 50 -0.44 15.58 15.62
N VAL A 51 -0.21 16.24 14.48
CA VAL A 51 1.12 16.76 14.12
C VAL A 51 1.62 17.79 15.13
N TYR A 52 0.76 18.74 15.52
CA TYR A 52 1.09 19.74 16.53
C TYR A 52 1.48 19.08 17.87
N LEU A 53 0.68 18.11 18.33
CA LEU A 53 0.95 17.40 19.59
C LEU A 53 2.28 16.64 19.53
N MET A 54 2.56 15.92 18.44
CA MET A 54 3.83 15.19 18.29
C MET A 54 5.04 16.14 18.24
N TRP A 55 4.87 17.35 17.69
CA TRP A 55 5.92 18.36 17.67
C TRP A 55 6.24 18.89 19.07
N GLU A 56 5.21 19.18 19.86
CA GLU A 56 5.36 19.64 21.25
C GLU A 56 5.98 18.56 22.16
N GLU A 57 5.61 17.29 21.95
CA GLU A 57 6.17 16.14 22.67
C GLU A 57 7.59 15.73 22.18
N SER A 58 8.25 16.57 21.38
CA SER A 58 9.59 16.32 20.79
C SER A 58 9.71 15.09 19.89
N LEU A 59 8.58 14.53 19.45
CA LEU A 59 8.48 13.41 18.50
C LEU A 59 8.54 13.91 17.05
N TYR A 60 9.61 14.64 16.71
CA TYR A 60 9.74 15.35 15.44
C TYR A 60 9.66 14.42 14.22
N LEU A 61 10.22 13.21 14.30
CA LEU A 61 10.20 12.25 13.20
C LEU A 61 8.76 11.85 12.85
N ILE A 62 7.93 11.52 13.84
CA ILE A 62 6.52 11.18 13.64
C ILE A 62 5.76 12.40 13.10
N ALA A 63 5.96 13.57 13.68
CA ALA A 63 5.31 14.80 13.25
C ALA A 63 5.57 15.09 11.76
N ILE A 64 6.83 14.98 11.31
CA ILE A 64 7.22 15.18 9.91
C ILE A 64 6.63 14.10 9.00
N LEU A 65 6.61 12.83 9.45
CA LEU A 65 6.04 11.74 8.66
C LEU A 65 4.54 11.91 8.44
N ILE A 66 3.77 12.22 9.48
CA ILE A 66 2.33 12.48 9.40
C ILE A 66 2.09 13.74 8.56
N ALA A 67 2.82 14.84 8.77
CA ALA A 67 2.65 16.04 7.96
C ALA A 67 2.95 15.78 6.47
N GLY A 68 4.03 15.04 6.19
CA GLY A 68 4.46 14.71 4.84
C GLY A 68 3.47 13.79 4.12
N PHE A 69 3.21 12.60 4.66
CA PHE A 69 2.38 11.58 4.00
C PHE A 69 0.88 11.82 4.16
N SER A 70 0.49 12.40 5.31
CA SER A 70 -0.86 12.76 5.74
C SER A 70 -1.47 13.99 5.08
N ILE A 71 -0.70 15.08 5.09
CA ILE A 71 -1.19 16.41 4.75
C ILE A 71 -0.68 16.83 3.38
N LEU A 72 0.62 16.78 3.14
CA LEU A 72 1.20 17.35 1.90
C LEU A 72 1.07 16.42 0.70
N PHE A 73 1.43 15.16 0.88
CA PHE A 73 1.55 14.21 -0.21
C PHE A 73 0.23 13.87 -0.93
N PRO A 74 -0.94 13.73 -0.26
CA PRO A 74 -2.20 13.46 -0.94
C PRO A 74 -2.62 14.60 -1.87
N PHE A 75 -2.38 15.86 -1.46
CA PHE A 75 -2.64 17.03 -2.31
C PHE A 75 -1.69 17.06 -3.51
N PHE A 76 -0.38 16.85 -3.27
CA PHE A 76 0.61 16.77 -4.34
C PHE A 76 0.25 15.69 -5.37
N LYS A 77 -0.14 14.49 -4.90
CA LYS A 77 -0.59 13.38 -5.74
C LYS A 77 -1.79 13.76 -6.59
N LEU A 78 -2.82 14.36 -5.99
CA LEU A 78 -4.02 14.78 -6.72
C LEU A 78 -3.73 15.88 -7.73
N SER A 79 -2.92 16.88 -7.38
CA SER A 79 -2.48 17.93 -8.31
C SER A 79 -1.76 17.34 -9.53
N CYS A 80 -0.89 16.36 -9.32
CA CYS A 80 -0.21 15.67 -10.40
C CYS A 80 -1.19 14.88 -11.29
N LEU A 81 -2.15 14.14 -10.70
CA LEU A 81 -3.16 13.40 -11.46
C LEU A 81 -4.07 14.34 -12.27
N PHE A 82 -4.49 15.47 -11.69
CA PHE A 82 -5.21 16.52 -12.43
C PHE A 82 -4.37 17.07 -13.59
N TYR A 83 -3.09 17.35 -13.35
CA TYR A 83 -2.18 17.83 -14.39
C TYR A 83 -2.05 16.84 -15.55
N ILE A 84 -1.81 15.56 -15.23
CA ILE A 84 -1.69 14.48 -16.22
C ILE A 84 -2.98 14.34 -17.04
N TRP A 85 -4.14 14.41 -16.38
CA TRP A 85 -5.44 14.22 -17.00
C TRP A 85 -5.85 15.39 -17.91
N LEU A 86 -5.71 16.63 -17.42
CA LEU A 86 -6.27 17.82 -18.07
C LEU A 86 -5.28 18.56 -18.98
N PHE A 87 -3.99 18.58 -18.65
CA PHE A 87 -3.03 19.50 -19.27
C PHE A 87 -1.86 18.81 -19.98
N ALA A 88 -1.48 17.59 -19.57
CA ALA A 88 -0.30 16.95 -20.11
C ALA A 88 -0.53 16.37 -21.52
N GLU A 89 0.00 17.06 -22.53
CA GLU A 89 -0.11 16.63 -23.93
C GLU A 89 0.96 15.63 -24.37
N ASN A 90 2.17 15.73 -23.82
CA ASN A 90 3.30 14.86 -24.16
C ASN A 90 3.22 13.52 -23.42
N LYS A 91 3.21 12.41 -24.18
CA LYS A 91 3.16 11.03 -23.67
C LYS A 91 4.34 10.67 -22.75
N GLU A 92 5.56 11.06 -23.11
CA GLU A 92 6.74 10.75 -22.30
C GLU A 92 6.65 11.44 -20.94
N ARG A 93 6.22 12.71 -20.93
CA ARG A 93 6.01 13.47 -19.70
C ARG A 93 4.92 12.85 -18.83
N ARG A 94 3.78 12.43 -19.42
CA ARG A 94 2.73 11.73 -18.68
C ARG A 94 3.23 10.41 -18.08
N THR A 95 3.95 9.60 -18.86
CA THR A 95 4.50 8.32 -18.42
C THR A 95 5.51 8.52 -17.28
N ARG A 96 6.38 9.53 -17.39
CA ARG A 96 7.35 9.87 -16.34
C ARG A 96 6.66 10.33 -15.06
N LEU A 97 5.65 11.19 -15.16
CA LEU A 97 4.91 11.69 -14.01
C LEU A 97 4.07 10.60 -13.33
N LEU A 98 3.38 9.75 -14.11
CA LEU A 98 2.68 8.58 -13.55
C LEU A 98 3.67 7.62 -12.88
N GLY A 99 4.76 7.27 -13.56
CA GLY A 99 5.80 6.41 -12.99
C GLY A 99 6.43 6.96 -11.70
N PHE A 100 6.43 8.28 -11.51
CA PHE A 100 6.89 8.91 -10.27
C PHE A 100 5.82 8.92 -9.17
N VAL A 101 4.58 9.30 -9.51
CA VAL A 101 3.51 9.53 -8.52
C VAL A 101 2.88 8.23 -8.04
N GLU A 102 2.73 7.23 -8.92
CA GLU A 102 2.00 6.01 -8.57
C GLU A 102 2.69 5.15 -7.50
N PRO A 103 4.03 4.92 -7.52
CA PRO A 103 4.69 4.14 -6.46
C PRO A 103 4.63 4.83 -5.11
N LEU A 104 4.59 6.17 -5.09
CA LEU A 104 4.44 6.97 -3.88
C LEU A 104 3.00 6.92 -3.34
N GLY A 105 2.02 6.61 -4.19
CA GLY A 105 0.60 6.65 -3.86
C GLY A 105 0.14 5.70 -2.74
N LYS A 106 0.86 4.60 -2.49
CA LYS A 106 0.58 3.66 -1.38
C LYS A 106 1.06 4.18 -0.03
N TRP A 107 2.06 5.06 -0.02
CA TRP A 107 2.67 5.58 1.21
C TRP A 107 1.75 6.53 1.96
N SER A 108 0.76 7.13 1.28
CA SER A 108 -0.35 7.84 1.93
C SER A 108 -1.12 6.99 2.94
N MET A 109 -1.03 5.65 2.88
CA MET A 109 -1.74 4.76 3.80
C MET A 109 -1.00 4.53 5.13
N LEU A 110 0.20 5.11 5.29
CA LEU A 110 1.02 4.95 6.50
C LEU A 110 0.22 5.31 7.76
N ASP A 111 -0.45 6.46 7.77
CA ASP A 111 -1.18 6.93 8.94
C ASP A 111 -2.39 6.06 9.31
N ILE A 112 -3.02 5.40 8.34
CA ILE A 112 -4.10 4.44 8.59
C ILE A 112 -3.53 3.21 9.31
N PHE A 113 -2.36 2.71 8.89
CA PHE A 113 -1.72 1.59 9.57
C PHE A 113 -1.24 1.97 10.97
N ALA A 114 -0.64 3.15 11.14
CA ALA A 114 -0.28 3.68 12.46
C ALA A 114 -1.52 3.77 13.37
N THR A 115 -2.63 4.27 12.84
CA THR A 115 -3.92 4.32 13.56
C THR A 115 -4.44 2.93 13.91
N CYS A 116 -4.36 1.96 12.99
CA CYS A 116 -4.76 0.58 13.27
C CYS A 116 -3.92 -0.03 14.38
N ILE A 117 -2.61 0.22 14.42
CA ILE A 117 -1.72 -0.24 15.49
C ILE A 117 -2.13 0.40 16.82
N ILE A 118 -2.36 1.71 16.88
CA ILE A 118 -2.79 2.39 18.11
C ILE A 118 -4.13 1.83 18.61
N LEU A 119 -5.13 1.69 17.73
CA LEU A 119 -6.44 1.14 18.08
C LEU A 119 -6.33 -0.32 18.58
N LEU A 120 -5.45 -1.11 17.99
CA LEU A 120 -5.18 -2.49 18.40
C LEU A 120 -4.62 -2.57 19.82
N LEU A 121 -3.72 -1.64 20.16
CA LEU A 121 -3.12 -1.53 21.50
C LEU A 121 -4.15 -1.10 22.54
N CYS A 122 -5.03 -0.16 22.19
CA CYS A 122 -6.10 0.30 23.10
C CYS A 122 -7.16 -0.78 23.35
N ASN A 123 -7.52 -1.58 22.35
CA ASN A 123 -8.63 -2.55 22.43
C ASN A 123 -8.51 -3.60 23.55
N LYS A 124 -7.29 -3.90 24.02
CA LYS A 124 -7.04 -4.89 25.09
C LYS A 124 -6.79 -4.27 26.46
N GLN A 125 -6.90 -2.95 26.60
CA GLN A 125 -6.72 -2.25 27.86
C GLN A 125 -8.09 -2.01 28.52
N MET A 126 -8.25 -2.40 29.79
CA MET A 126 -9.53 -2.20 30.50
C MET A 126 -9.85 -0.71 30.74
N LEU A 127 -8.83 0.15 30.79
CA LEU A 127 -8.96 1.55 31.22
C LEU A 127 -8.84 2.56 30.07
N ILE A 128 -8.44 2.12 28.88
CA ILE A 128 -8.16 2.98 27.73
C ILE A 128 -8.93 2.42 26.53
N TYR A 129 -9.66 3.28 25.83
CA TYR A 129 -10.35 2.93 24.60
C TYR A 129 -9.95 3.88 23.47
N GLY A 130 -9.86 3.31 22.28
CA GLY A 130 -9.62 4.06 21.05
C GLY A 130 -10.77 3.81 20.08
N SER A 131 -11.31 4.86 19.48
CA SER A 131 -12.33 4.72 18.43
C SER A 131 -11.95 5.55 17.19
N PRO A 132 -12.04 4.98 15.98
CA PRO A 132 -11.90 5.76 14.76
C PRO A 132 -13.09 6.69 14.58
N LYS A 133 -12.84 7.88 14.04
CA LYS A 133 -13.86 8.89 13.74
C LYS A 133 -13.95 9.12 12.22
N MET A 134 -14.87 10.00 11.83
CA MET A 134 -15.23 10.20 10.43
C MET A 134 -14.04 10.59 9.54
N GLY A 135 -13.04 11.29 10.08
CA GLY A 135 -11.84 11.69 9.35
C GLY A 135 -11.09 10.50 8.75
N VAL A 136 -10.99 9.38 9.46
CA VAL A 136 -10.34 8.15 8.97
C VAL A 136 -11.07 7.58 7.75
N TYR A 137 -12.40 7.61 7.75
CA TYR A 137 -13.19 7.07 6.64
C TYR A 137 -13.13 7.97 5.40
N PHE A 138 -13.17 9.30 5.59
CA PHE A 138 -12.93 10.24 4.49
C PHE A 138 -11.54 10.09 3.91
N PHE A 139 -10.53 9.88 4.76
CA PHE A 139 -9.15 9.67 4.33
C PHE A 139 -8.99 8.39 3.51
N LEU A 140 -9.56 7.28 3.99
CA LEU A 140 -9.63 6.00 3.26
C LEU A 140 -10.30 6.16 1.89
N ALA A 141 -11.46 6.82 1.85
CA ALA A 141 -12.18 7.06 0.60
C ALA A 141 -11.34 7.91 -0.37
N ALA A 142 -10.72 8.99 0.12
CA ALA A 142 -9.87 9.85 -0.68
C ALA A 142 -8.73 9.06 -1.34
N ILE A 143 -8.00 8.27 -0.55
CA ILE A 143 -6.88 7.49 -1.10
C ILE A 143 -7.38 6.41 -2.05
N PHE A 144 -8.44 5.68 -1.71
CA PHE A 144 -9.00 4.63 -2.57
C PHE A 144 -9.40 5.19 -3.95
N LEU A 145 -10.14 6.31 -3.97
CA LEU A 145 -10.50 6.99 -5.23
C LEU A 145 -9.26 7.47 -5.99
N SER A 146 -8.24 7.99 -5.29
CA SER A 146 -7.00 8.43 -5.95
C SER A 146 -6.24 7.28 -6.62
N ILE A 147 -6.22 6.09 -6.00
CA ILE A 147 -5.58 4.89 -6.57
C ILE A 147 -6.39 4.43 -7.78
N LEU A 148 -7.72 4.35 -7.67
CA LEU A 148 -8.58 3.99 -8.79
C LEU A 148 -8.44 4.98 -9.97
N ALA A 149 -8.39 6.28 -9.69
CA ALA A 149 -8.15 7.31 -10.70
C ALA A 149 -6.82 7.09 -11.42
N SER A 150 -5.74 6.86 -10.67
CA SER A 150 -4.43 6.58 -11.27
C SER A 150 -4.44 5.33 -12.15
N LEU A 151 -5.09 4.24 -11.70
CA LEU A 151 -5.20 2.99 -12.47
C LEU A 151 -5.98 3.17 -13.77
N ILE A 152 -7.07 3.94 -13.75
CA ILE A 152 -7.87 4.21 -14.94
C ILE A 152 -7.11 5.12 -15.91
N ILE A 153 -6.46 6.18 -15.41
CA ILE A 153 -5.65 7.09 -16.23
C ILE A 153 -4.52 6.34 -16.93
N ASP A 154 -3.82 5.48 -16.19
CA ASP A 154 -2.72 4.67 -16.71
C ASP A 154 -3.21 3.65 -17.75
N HIS A 155 -4.34 2.97 -17.50
CA HIS A 155 -4.94 2.06 -18.47
C HIS A 155 -5.40 2.77 -19.77
N ILE A 156 -5.99 3.96 -19.65
CA ILE A 156 -6.36 4.79 -20.80
C ILE A 156 -5.10 5.18 -21.58
N GLN A 157 -4.06 5.63 -20.89
CA GLN A 157 -2.80 5.98 -21.54
C GLN A 157 -2.20 4.80 -22.32
N GLU A 158 -2.18 3.59 -21.73
CA GLU A 158 -1.70 2.37 -22.39
C GLU A 158 -2.50 2.03 -23.64
N ASN A 159 -3.83 2.05 -23.56
CA ASN A 159 -4.72 1.73 -24.69
C ASN A 159 -4.60 2.75 -25.84
N LEU A 160 -4.56 4.06 -25.50
CA LEU A 160 -4.41 5.14 -26.49
C LEU A 160 -3.03 5.14 -27.15
N SER A 161 -2.05 4.53 -26.49
CA SER A 161 -0.68 4.39 -26.97
C SER A 161 -0.46 3.20 -27.89
N GLY A 162 -1.55 2.53 -28.32
CA GLY A 162 -1.59 1.29 -29.10
C GLY A 162 -0.29 0.89 -29.81
N ALA A 163 0.17 -0.33 -29.49
CA ALA A 163 1.19 -1.07 -30.22
C ALA A 163 2.52 -0.33 -30.44
N ILE A 164 3.28 -0.08 -29.38
CA ILE A 164 4.73 -0.22 -29.54
C ILE A 164 5.03 -1.67 -29.25
N GLU A 165 5.14 -2.45 -30.33
CA GLU A 165 5.93 -3.68 -30.34
C GLU A 165 7.27 -3.35 -29.67
N LEU A 166 7.39 -3.72 -28.40
CA LEU A 166 8.71 -4.03 -27.89
C LEU A 166 9.10 -5.28 -28.65
N LYS A 167 9.92 -5.09 -29.68
CA LYS A 167 10.68 -6.11 -30.39
C LYS A 167 11.23 -7.08 -29.35
N ASN A 168 10.48 -8.16 -29.11
CA ASN A 168 10.78 -9.13 -28.08
C ASN A 168 11.96 -9.94 -28.61
N LYS A 169 13.17 -9.58 -28.18
CA LYS A 169 14.34 -10.41 -28.37
C LYS A 169 14.34 -11.41 -27.20
N GLU A 170 14.03 -12.67 -27.49
CA GLU A 170 14.05 -13.74 -26.51
C GLU A 170 15.46 -13.87 -25.90
N ILE A 171 15.56 -13.70 -24.59
CA ILE A 171 16.76 -14.09 -23.85
C ILE A 171 16.60 -15.55 -23.45
N THR A 172 17.52 -16.39 -23.91
CA THR A 172 17.63 -17.78 -23.46
C THR A 172 18.19 -17.82 -22.03
N THR A 173 17.33 -17.67 -21.03
CA THR A 173 17.73 -17.94 -19.65
C THR A 173 18.04 -19.43 -19.47
N SER A 174 19.13 -19.74 -18.76
CA SER A 174 19.51 -21.10 -18.42
C SER A 174 18.37 -21.83 -17.70
N PHE A 175 18.20 -23.12 -17.99
CA PHE A 175 17.17 -23.97 -17.41
C PHE A 175 17.18 -23.92 -15.87
N SER A 176 18.37 -23.88 -15.26
CA SER A 176 18.53 -23.76 -13.81
C SER A 176 17.94 -22.47 -13.25
N PHE A 177 18.13 -21.33 -13.93
CA PHE A 177 17.60 -20.04 -13.48
C PHE A 177 16.06 -20.00 -13.50
N LYS A 178 15.46 -20.68 -14.49
CA LYS A 178 14.00 -20.81 -14.60
C LYS A 178 13.39 -21.58 -13.42
N ILE A 179 14.01 -22.71 -13.09
CA ILE A 179 13.57 -23.54 -11.96
C ILE A 179 13.77 -22.80 -10.63
N VAL A 180 14.95 -22.20 -10.41
CA VAL A 180 15.25 -21.47 -9.16
C VAL A 180 14.26 -20.32 -8.95
N SER A 181 13.94 -19.56 -10.00
CA SER A 181 12.97 -18.47 -9.90
C SER A 181 11.56 -18.97 -9.59
N PHE A 182 11.15 -20.10 -10.19
CA PHE A 182 9.85 -20.71 -9.89
C PHE A 182 9.77 -21.21 -8.44
N ILE A 183 10.82 -21.88 -7.96
CA ILE A 183 10.91 -22.34 -6.57
C ILE A 183 10.88 -21.13 -5.63
N ALA A 184 11.61 -20.06 -5.92
CA ALA A 184 11.60 -18.84 -5.11
C ALA A 184 10.20 -18.20 -5.02
N LEU A 185 9.42 -18.19 -6.11
CA LEU A 185 8.03 -17.74 -6.08
C LEU A 185 7.14 -18.65 -5.22
N LEU A 186 7.32 -19.98 -5.28
CA LEU A 186 6.61 -20.90 -4.40
C LEU A 186 7.00 -20.71 -2.93
N VAL A 187 8.29 -20.53 -2.64
CA VAL A 187 8.76 -20.21 -1.28
C VAL A 187 8.16 -18.90 -0.78
N SER A 188 7.98 -17.90 -1.65
CA SER A 188 7.35 -16.64 -1.26
C SER A 188 5.91 -16.79 -0.76
N ILE A 189 5.13 -17.74 -1.29
CA ILE A 189 3.76 -17.99 -0.80
C ILE A 189 3.78 -18.62 0.60
N ALA A 190 4.73 -19.51 0.87
CA ALA A 190 4.91 -20.12 2.18
C ALA A 190 5.33 -19.06 3.21
N ILE A 191 6.29 -18.19 2.86
CA ILE A 191 6.70 -17.08 3.72
C ILE A 191 5.55 -16.10 3.96
N LEU A 192 4.72 -15.82 2.95
CA LEU A 192 3.53 -14.98 3.12
C LEU A 192 2.55 -15.58 4.14
N ILE A 193 2.25 -16.87 4.01
CA ILE A 193 1.36 -17.58 4.95
C ILE A 193 1.94 -17.52 6.36
N LEU A 194 3.24 -17.77 6.51
CA LEU A 194 3.92 -17.66 7.80
C LEU A 194 3.88 -16.23 8.34
N ALA A 195 4.12 -15.21 7.51
CA ALA A 195 4.07 -13.81 7.89
C ALA A 195 2.68 -13.37 8.38
N ILE A 196 1.61 -13.93 7.78
CA ILE A 196 0.23 -13.64 8.18
C ILE A 196 -0.12 -14.27 9.54
N LEU A 197 0.38 -15.48 9.80
CA LEU A 197 0.03 -16.29 10.97
C LEU A 197 0.95 -16.06 12.18
N TYR A 198 2.24 -15.81 11.96
CA TYR A 198 3.19 -15.60 13.04
C TYR A 198 3.04 -14.19 13.64
N PRO A 199 3.19 -14.06 14.97
CA PRO A 199 3.11 -12.76 15.61
C PRO A 199 4.26 -11.86 15.17
N TYR A 200 3.94 -10.61 14.87
CA TYR A 200 4.90 -9.53 14.62
C TYR A 200 5.10 -8.64 15.85
N LEU A 201 4.11 -8.61 16.76
CA LEU A 201 4.13 -7.81 17.98
C LEU A 201 3.78 -8.68 19.18
N LYS A 202 4.54 -8.58 20.27
CA LYS A 202 4.17 -9.14 21.58
C LYS A 202 4.33 -8.06 22.65
N ILE A 203 3.27 -7.85 23.42
CA ILE A 203 3.29 -6.87 24.51
C ILE A 203 3.58 -7.61 25.81
N THR A 204 4.67 -7.20 26.48
CA THR A 204 5.05 -7.74 27.78
C THR A 204 4.98 -6.61 28.81
N SER A 205 3.80 -6.37 29.37
CA SER A 205 3.63 -5.41 30.47
C SER A 205 2.90 -6.07 31.64
N PHE A 206 3.06 -5.49 32.84
CA PHE A 206 2.55 -6.02 34.10
C PHE A 206 1.02 -6.21 34.13
N LEU A 207 0.28 -5.50 33.27
CA LEU A 207 -1.20 -5.51 33.23
C LEU A 207 -1.77 -6.08 31.92
N LEU A 208 -0.96 -6.21 30.86
CA LEU A 208 -1.35 -6.84 29.60
C LEU A 208 -0.84 -8.28 29.61
N ILE A 209 -1.73 -9.23 29.83
CA ILE A 209 -1.45 -10.67 29.79
C ILE A 209 -0.95 -11.03 28.39
N GLY A 210 0.38 -11.06 28.19
CA GLY A 210 1.11 -11.71 27.10
C GLY A 210 0.48 -11.73 25.69
N TYR A 211 -0.21 -10.66 25.26
CA TYR A 211 -0.89 -10.68 23.97
C TYR A 211 0.10 -10.62 22.81
N SER A 212 -0.03 -11.58 21.90
CA SER A 212 0.71 -11.65 20.66
C SER A 212 -0.20 -11.31 19.48
N TYR A 213 0.23 -10.38 18.64
CA TYR A 213 -0.49 -9.95 17.46
C TYR A 213 0.26 -10.40 16.20
N SER A 214 -0.36 -11.30 15.45
CA SER A 214 -0.12 -11.57 14.03
C SER A 214 -1.05 -10.72 13.16
N ILE A 215 -0.78 -10.62 11.86
CA ILE A 215 -1.66 -9.89 10.92
C ILE A 215 -3.09 -10.44 11.01
N PHE A 216 -3.25 -11.77 11.05
CA PHE A 216 -4.56 -12.40 11.19
C PHE A 216 -5.28 -11.98 12.47
N THR A 217 -4.60 -12.10 13.63
CA THR A 217 -5.22 -11.72 14.91
C THR A 217 -5.50 -10.22 14.98
N SER A 218 -4.68 -9.37 14.36
CA SER A 218 -4.92 -7.92 14.30
C SER A 218 -6.19 -7.59 13.55
N VAL A 219 -6.46 -8.26 12.42
CA VAL A 219 -7.72 -8.11 11.68
C VAL A 219 -8.92 -8.48 12.55
N THR A 220 -8.86 -9.63 13.25
CA THR A 220 -9.94 -10.10 14.13
C THR A 220 -10.11 -9.26 15.39
N ALA A 221 -9.04 -8.66 15.91
CA ALA A 221 -9.12 -7.77 17.05
C ALA A 221 -9.73 -6.43 16.63
N LEU A 222 -9.35 -5.92 15.46
CA LEU A 222 -9.83 -4.64 14.95
C LEU A 222 -11.30 -4.72 14.49
N SER A 223 -11.83 -5.89 14.13
CA SER A 223 -13.25 -6.03 13.77
C SER A 223 -14.18 -5.66 14.92
N ASN A 224 -13.73 -5.80 16.17
CA ASN A 224 -14.48 -5.39 17.34
C ASN A 224 -14.49 -3.86 17.54
N VAL A 225 -13.55 -3.14 16.92
CA VAL A 225 -13.41 -1.67 17.02
C VAL A 225 -14.04 -0.98 15.81
N SER A 226 -13.70 -1.44 14.60
CA SER A 226 -14.25 -0.93 13.34
C SER A 226 -14.19 -1.99 12.25
N ILE A 227 -15.37 -2.37 11.77
CA ILE A 227 -15.51 -3.31 10.67
C ILE A 227 -14.85 -2.81 9.38
N ILE A 228 -14.88 -1.50 9.14
CA ILE A 228 -14.32 -0.88 7.93
C ILE A 228 -12.78 -0.98 7.96
N LEU A 229 -12.15 -0.67 9.09
CA LEU A 229 -10.70 -0.78 9.22
C LEU A 229 -10.22 -2.23 9.21
N SER A 230 -10.96 -3.13 9.85
CA SER A 230 -10.70 -4.57 9.78
C SER A 230 -10.78 -5.09 8.34
N GLY A 231 -11.84 -4.72 7.61
CA GLY A 231 -11.99 -5.04 6.19
C GLY A 231 -10.87 -4.48 5.31
N PHE A 232 -10.44 -3.23 5.58
CA PHE A 232 -9.30 -2.62 4.92
C PHE A 232 -8.00 -3.41 5.16
N MET A 233 -7.69 -3.77 6.42
CA MET A 233 -6.52 -4.58 6.74
C MET A 233 -6.60 -5.97 6.10
N LEU A 234 -7.77 -6.62 6.15
CA LEU A 234 -7.99 -7.92 5.52
C LEU A 234 -7.74 -7.87 4.01
N LEU A 235 -8.26 -6.85 3.34
CA LEU A 235 -8.05 -6.68 1.90
C LEU A 235 -6.57 -6.43 1.58
N THR A 236 -5.93 -5.47 2.25
CA THR A 236 -4.59 -4.97 1.89
C THR A 236 -3.42 -5.81 2.41
N MET A 237 -3.59 -6.50 3.54
CA MET A 237 -2.56 -7.31 4.18
C MET A 237 -2.68 -8.81 3.90
N ILE A 238 -3.87 -9.30 3.53
CA ILE A 238 -4.13 -10.73 3.32
C ILE A 238 -4.56 -10.98 1.87
N ILE A 239 -5.71 -10.45 1.45
CA ILE A 239 -6.29 -10.80 0.13
C ILE A 239 -5.39 -10.35 -1.03
N PHE A 240 -5.03 -9.06 -1.10
CA PHE A 240 -4.23 -8.55 -2.22
C PHE A 240 -2.82 -9.15 -2.30
N PRO A 241 -2.08 -9.35 -1.19
CA PRO A 241 -0.80 -10.04 -1.22
C PRO A 241 -0.90 -11.50 -1.71
N ILE A 242 -1.91 -12.25 -1.26
CA ILE A 242 -2.15 -13.63 -1.71
C ILE A 242 -2.51 -13.65 -3.20
N LEU A 243 -3.44 -12.79 -3.62
CA LEU A 243 -3.88 -12.74 -5.02
C LEU A 243 -2.74 -12.29 -5.95
N HIS A 244 -1.93 -11.33 -5.52
CA HIS A 244 -0.76 -10.85 -6.25
C HIS A 244 0.28 -11.96 -6.44
N THR A 245 0.65 -12.67 -5.36
CA THR A 245 1.64 -13.75 -5.40
C THR A 245 1.16 -14.94 -6.21
N ALA A 246 -0.08 -15.38 -6.01
CA ALA A 246 -0.69 -16.45 -6.78
C ALA A 246 -0.74 -16.11 -8.28
N SER A 247 -1.11 -14.88 -8.62
CA SER A 247 -1.15 -14.41 -10.01
C SER A 247 0.24 -14.36 -10.64
N LEU A 248 1.27 -13.95 -9.89
CA LEU A 248 2.67 -13.97 -10.35
C LEU A 248 3.17 -15.40 -10.60
N ILE A 249 2.89 -16.34 -9.71
CA ILE A 249 3.25 -17.76 -9.89
C ILE A 249 2.59 -18.32 -11.14
N LEU A 250 1.30 -18.06 -11.32
CA LEU A 250 0.54 -18.54 -12.47
C LEU A 250 1.06 -17.93 -13.78
N LEU A 251 1.37 -16.63 -13.79
CA LEU A 251 1.90 -15.94 -14.96
C LEU A 251 3.28 -16.50 -15.33
N TYR A 252 4.14 -16.69 -14.32
CA TYR A 252 5.46 -17.26 -14.50
C TYR A 252 5.37 -18.66 -15.10
N TYR A 253 4.51 -19.52 -14.54
CA TYR A 253 4.31 -20.88 -15.02
C TYR A 253 3.90 -20.90 -16.50
N PHE A 254 2.90 -20.10 -16.87
CA PHE A 254 2.41 -20.11 -18.24
C PHE A 254 3.37 -19.50 -19.26
N LYS A 255 4.05 -18.39 -18.92
CA LYS A 255 5.01 -17.76 -19.84
C LYS A 255 6.29 -18.58 -19.99
N VAL A 256 6.85 -19.10 -18.89
CA VAL A 256 8.17 -19.74 -18.90
C VAL A 256 8.10 -21.21 -19.30
N PHE A 257 7.14 -21.97 -18.78
CA PHE A 257 7.05 -23.41 -19.05
C PHE A 257 6.10 -23.73 -20.21
N LYS A 258 4.94 -23.08 -20.26
CA LYS A 258 3.95 -23.31 -21.36
C LYS A 258 4.15 -22.40 -22.58
N ARG A 259 5.13 -21.49 -22.56
CA ARG A 259 5.48 -20.57 -23.67
C ARG A 259 4.26 -19.87 -24.31
N ARG A 260 3.27 -19.50 -23.50
CA ARG A 260 2.12 -18.71 -23.97
C ARG A 260 2.44 -17.22 -23.87
N GLU A 261 2.20 -16.49 -24.96
CA GLU A 261 2.68 -15.13 -25.10
C GLU A 261 1.88 -14.09 -24.28
N SER A 262 0.55 -14.23 -24.17
CA SER A 262 -0.29 -13.19 -23.56
C SER A 262 -1.30 -13.72 -22.54
N PHE A 263 -1.32 -13.08 -21.36
CA PHE A 263 -2.33 -13.28 -20.31
C PHE A 263 -2.81 -11.92 -19.79
N PRO A 264 -3.63 -11.19 -20.57
CA PRO A 264 -4.00 -9.82 -20.25
C PRO A 264 -4.78 -9.72 -18.93
N LEU A 265 -5.62 -10.71 -18.62
CA LEU A 265 -6.35 -10.77 -17.35
C LEU A 265 -5.38 -10.84 -16.16
N LEU A 266 -4.39 -11.72 -16.24
CA LEU A 266 -3.47 -11.97 -15.14
C LEU A 266 -2.50 -10.81 -14.93
N GLU A 267 -2.01 -10.21 -16.02
CA GLU A 267 -1.21 -8.99 -15.97
C GLU A 267 -2.00 -7.82 -15.35
N LYS A 268 -3.28 -7.67 -15.71
CA LYS A 268 -4.17 -6.66 -15.10
C LYS A 268 -4.38 -6.92 -13.61
N VAL A 269 -4.60 -8.17 -13.23
CA VAL A 269 -4.76 -8.57 -11.82
C VAL A 269 -3.49 -8.27 -11.02
N ILE A 270 -2.31 -8.65 -11.52
CA ILE A 270 -1.01 -8.34 -10.89
C ILE A 270 -0.86 -6.83 -10.73
N LYS A 271 -1.12 -6.07 -11.79
CA LYS A 271 -1.02 -4.61 -11.78
C LYS A 271 -1.91 -4.00 -10.70
N VAL A 272 -3.18 -4.38 -10.62
CA VAL A 272 -4.11 -3.88 -9.59
C VAL A 272 -3.65 -4.30 -8.18
N CYS A 273 -3.39 -5.59 -7.97
CA CYS A 273 -3.06 -6.10 -6.63
C CYS A 273 -1.73 -5.58 -6.12
N SER A 274 -0.76 -5.31 -7.00
CA SER A 274 0.50 -4.67 -6.61
C SER A 274 0.32 -3.27 -6.03
N ARG A 275 -0.75 -2.54 -6.42
CA ARG A 275 -1.06 -1.21 -5.86
C ARG A 275 -1.70 -1.26 -4.48
N PHE A 276 -2.39 -2.35 -4.18
CA PHE A 276 -3.11 -2.55 -2.92
C PHE A 276 -2.42 -3.51 -1.96
N ASN A 277 -1.36 -4.19 -2.39
CA ASN A 277 -0.46 -4.91 -1.49
C ASN A 277 0.35 -3.88 -0.70
N MET A 278 0.03 -3.73 0.58
CA MET A 278 0.58 -2.69 1.44
C MET A 278 1.49 -3.26 2.54
N LEU A 279 1.95 -4.51 2.43
CA LEU A 279 2.78 -5.13 3.46
C LEU A 279 4.07 -4.35 3.75
N ASP A 280 4.59 -3.65 2.73
CA ASP A 280 5.72 -2.74 2.83
C ASP A 280 5.40 -1.43 3.57
N VAL A 281 4.23 -0.86 3.34
CA VAL A 281 3.76 0.31 4.10
C VAL A 281 3.49 -0.07 5.55
N PHE A 282 2.93 -1.25 5.78
CA PHE A 282 2.66 -1.76 7.11
C PHE A 282 3.94 -2.02 7.92
N ILE A 283 4.92 -2.72 7.36
CA ILE A 283 6.19 -2.96 8.07
C ILE A 283 6.90 -1.64 8.38
N LEU A 284 6.82 -0.65 7.48
CA LEU A 284 7.38 0.68 7.73
C LEU A 284 6.65 1.40 8.87
N ALA A 285 5.32 1.46 8.83
CA ALA A 285 4.52 2.07 9.89
C ALA A 285 4.81 1.41 11.25
N PHE A 286 5.00 0.09 11.24
CA PHE A 286 5.37 -0.68 12.42
C PHE A 286 6.79 -0.38 12.90
N ILE A 287 7.79 -0.27 12.01
CA ILE A 287 9.17 0.11 12.36
C ILE A 287 9.20 1.53 12.96
N ILE A 288 8.46 2.48 12.39
CA ILE A 288 8.35 3.85 12.93
C ILE A 288 7.74 3.78 14.34
N PHE A 289 6.66 3.02 14.50
CA PHE A 289 6.02 2.80 15.79
C PHE A 289 6.99 2.17 16.81
N LEU A 290 7.82 1.19 16.40
CA LEU A 290 8.84 0.59 17.26
C LEU A 290 9.98 1.53 17.58
N SER A 291 10.38 2.41 16.66
CA SER A 291 11.49 3.35 16.86
C SER A 291 11.17 4.37 17.95
N GLU A 292 9.93 4.84 17.99
CA GLU A 292 9.50 5.95 18.84
C GLU A 292 8.68 5.48 20.05
N GLY A 293 8.07 4.29 19.95
CA GLY A 293 7.23 3.69 21.00
C GLY A 293 7.99 2.99 22.13
N GLN A 294 9.33 2.85 22.04
CA GLN A 294 10.11 2.12 23.06
C GLN A 294 10.07 2.80 24.44
N ALA A 295 9.77 4.10 24.49
CA ALA A 295 9.59 4.82 25.74
C ALA A 295 8.29 4.43 26.49
N LEU A 296 7.29 3.86 25.80
CA LEU A 296 5.95 3.67 26.34
C LEU A 296 5.59 2.20 26.61
N VAL A 297 6.12 1.24 25.84
CA VAL A 297 5.79 -0.18 25.97
C VAL A 297 7.02 -1.06 25.71
N LYS A 298 7.34 -1.98 26.63
CA LYS A 298 8.33 -3.05 26.38
C LYS A 298 7.79 -4.02 25.32
N ILE A 299 8.27 -3.84 24.09
CA ILE A 299 7.89 -4.65 22.94
C ILE A 299 9.01 -5.66 22.67
N GLU A 300 8.63 -6.94 22.57
CA GLU A 300 9.53 -7.96 22.05
C GLU A 300 9.27 -8.11 20.54
N ASP A 301 10.28 -7.79 19.73
CA ASP A 301 10.25 -8.05 18.30
C ASP A 301 10.18 -9.57 18.04
N ARG A 302 9.36 -9.96 17.06
CA ARG A 302 9.11 -11.37 16.74
C ARG A 302 9.43 -11.68 15.30
N LEU A 303 9.59 -12.99 15.03
CA LEU A 303 9.85 -13.57 13.71
C LEU A 303 8.90 -13.06 12.61
N GLY A 304 7.67 -12.64 12.94
CA GLY A 304 6.72 -12.08 11.97
C GLY A 304 7.26 -10.88 11.19
N ILE A 305 8.00 -9.96 11.83
CA ILE A 305 8.58 -8.78 11.15
C ILE A 305 9.62 -9.24 10.11
N VAL A 306 10.48 -10.18 10.50
CA VAL A 306 11.51 -10.75 9.62
C VAL A 306 10.86 -11.49 8.44
N LEU A 307 9.78 -12.22 8.67
CA LEU A 307 9.03 -12.92 7.63
C LEU A 307 8.39 -11.95 6.63
N ILE A 308 7.79 -10.84 7.11
CA ILE A 308 7.24 -9.78 6.24
C ILE A 308 8.37 -9.15 5.41
N GLY A 309 9.51 -8.83 6.03
CA GLY A 309 10.68 -8.29 5.35
C GLY A 309 11.24 -9.23 4.28
N ALA A 310 11.39 -10.53 4.62
CA ALA A 310 11.85 -11.55 3.70
C ALA A 310 10.90 -11.74 2.51
N PHE A 311 9.59 -11.70 2.76
CA PHE A 311 8.56 -11.74 1.72
C PHE A 311 8.68 -10.56 0.75
N ILE A 312 8.77 -9.33 1.27
CA ILE A 312 8.91 -8.12 0.47
C ILE A 312 10.19 -8.18 -0.37
N PHE A 313 11.30 -8.62 0.24
CA PHE A 313 12.59 -8.76 -0.44
C PHE A 313 12.50 -9.74 -1.62
N LEU A 314 11.90 -10.91 -1.41
CA LEU A 314 11.68 -11.90 -2.48
C LEU A 314 10.80 -11.33 -3.60
N ILE A 315 9.69 -10.67 -3.25
CA ILE A 315 8.81 -10.03 -4.23
C ILE A 315 9.46 -8.88 -4.96
N LEU A 316 10.41 -8.14 -4.36
CA LEU A 316 11.04 -7.01 -5.04
C LEU A 316 12.10 -7.47 -6.06
N ILE A 317 12.74 -8.61 -5.79
CA ILE A 317 13.77 -9.20 -6.65
C ILE A 317 13.16 -9.99 -7.83
N MET A 318 12.05 -10.70 -7.59
CA MET A 318 11.46 -11.61 -8.59
C MET A 318 10.94 -10.94 -9.87
N PRO A 319 10.22 -9.80 -9.84
CA PRO A 319 9.79 -9.06 -11.04
C PRO A 319 10.98 -8.54 -11.83
N LYS A 320 12.08 -8.17 -11.17
CA LYS A 320 13.32 -7.83 -11.87
C LYS A 320 13.93 -9.05 -12.54
N ALA A 321 13.88 -10.25 -11.96
CA ALA A 321 14.27 -11.48 -12.64
C ALA A 321 13.38 -11.79 -13.87
N ILE A 322 12.07 -11.56 -13.78
CA ILE A 322 11.11 -11.70 -14.89
C ILE A 322 11.31 -10.60 -15.95
N TRP A 323 11.75 -9.41 -15.56
CA TRP A 323 11.99 -8.26 -16.46
C TRP A 323 13.42 -8.22 -17.02
N ILE A 324 14.40 -8.84 -16.37
CA ILE A 324 15.75 -9.09 -16.91
C ILE A 324 15.67 -10.08 -18.08
N VAL A 325 14.69 -11.00 -18.08
CA VAL A 325 14.31 -11.82 -19.27
C VAL A 325 13.85 -10.94 -20.45
N ARG A 326 13.50 -9.66 -20.23
CA ARG A 326 13.03 -8.70 -21.24
C ARG A 326 14.14 -7.82 -21.84
N ARG A 327 15.37 -7.80 -21.31
CA ARG A 327 16.34 -6.73 -21.65
C ARG A 327 17.81 -7.17 -21.74
N SER A 328 18.23 -7.77 -22.88
CA SER A 328 19.62 -7.88 -23.40
C SER A 328 19.54 -8.57 -24.77
N VAL A 329 20.14 -8.19 -25.91
CA VAL A 329 21.35 -7.42 -26.22
C VAL A 329 21.20 -6.71 -27.58
N ALA A 330 21.52 -5.43 -27.62
CA ALA A 330 22.12 -4.75 -28.77
C ALA A 330 23.60 -4.61 -28.40
N ASP A 331 24.44 -5.41 -29.05
CA ASP A 331 25.89 -5.26 -29.23
C ASP A 331 26.50 -6.62 -29.61
N ARG A 332 27.42 -6.56 -30.57
CA ARG A 332 27.97 -7.63 -31.41
C ARG A 332 27.17 -7.79 -32.70
N ASN A 333 27.47 -7.03 -33.77
CA ASN A 333 28.73 -7.08 -34.54
C ASN A 333 29.22 -8.50 -34.74
#